data_AF-A0A1I4CQJ9-F1
#
_entry.id   AF-A0A1I4CQJ9-F1
#
_cell.length_a   1.000
_cell.length_b   1.000
_cell.length_c   1.000
_cell.angle_alpha   90.00
_cell.angle_beta   90.00
_cell.angle_gamma   90.00
#
_symmetry.space_group_name_H-M   'P 1'
#
loop_
_entity.id
_entity.type
_entity.pdbx_description
1 polymer ?
#
loop_
_entity_poly.entity_id
_entity_poly.type
_entity_poly.pdbx_seq_one_letter_code
_entity_poly.pdbx_strand_id
1 'polypeptide(L)'
;MRSNLSWWLALLMTPGLSSCGEPDAGAPVADGAGARVAFADPAASRVSVERGPLPARYSAALPSTAADMQGWWEDRDRFPPIMHASDGIASGDAGWMARLRRSADEVPAADVAAWTEQWQQRLRYRVSTPAFCTAARAIAAEPDSTLRRTLMPAFAEGCAGPADSAAVLRADTPDAAVLAYYDERDQVSERPPFHPRLERSARAAILGEDEALARKAAFVLAELQQADATATLERLHAQIRDQERADEVAMAFAHAANGAGQTQLQAACARRVDDPVCTALRKPRTPPAPDEASAPKPAALAQVRARIDQLQGLGFVRAGEVDPTQVEGADAEAVLQAAGYAHWFDVETGQFPNAHDSLLRELAALVRPSLNGVVFEEIAPADDEGPYQLVAYADGMIYRTRAENQGDWYDVDAVLRLLDALLQARKSQDRYLALETGDQTLIVVGGPRAAIDAALRQKLLTPGDPAEAERAGKAFETQVLQQLRSKSGN
;
A
#
# COMPACT_ATOMS: atom_id res chain seq x y z
N MET A 1 -10.26 31.55 16.17
CA MET A 1 -10.93 30.37 15.58
C MET A 1 -10.64 30.32 14.09
N ARG A 2 -9.40 29.96 13.77
CA ARG A 2 -8.84 29.62 12.46
C ARG A 2 -7.60 28.80 12.80
N SER A 3 -7.59 27.53 12.44
CA SER A 3 -6.39 26.69 12.46
C SER A 3 -6.59 25.64 11.38
N ASN A 4 -6.25 26.03 10.16
CA ASN A 4 -6.04 25.11 9.05
C ASN A 4 -4.66 24.48 9.29
N LEU A 5 -4.62 23.18 9.64
CA LEU A 5 -3.40 22.41 9.53
C LEU A 5 -3.27 21.93 8.08
N SER A 6 -2.53 22.71 7.31
CA SER A 6 -1.89 22.29 6.07
C SER A 6 -0.68 21.44 6.44
N TRP A 7 -0.82 20.11 6.37
CA TRP A 7 0.31 19.19 6.29
C TRP A 7 0.70 19.05 4.83
N TRP A 8 1.60 19.92 4.36
CA TRP A 8 2.40 19.74 3.15
C TRP A 8 3.74 20.48 3.30
N LEU A 9 4.83 19.79 2.96
CA LEU A 9 6.21 20.25 2.78
C LEU A 9 6.87 21.06 3.92
N ALA A 10 7.52 20.36 4.85
CA ALA A 10 8.66 20.91 5.59
C ALA A 10 9.97 20.61 4.82
N LEU A 11 10.23 21.40 3.78
CA LEU A 11 11.52 21.40 3.07
C LEU A 11 12.52 22.21 3.90
N LEU A 12 13.34 21.53 4.70
CA LEU A 12 14.39 22.17 5.51
C LEU A 12 15.53 22.68 4.63
N MET A 13 15.64 24.01 4.52
CA MET A 13 16.87 24.72 4.16
C MET A 13 17.72 24.89 5.43
N THR A 14 18.84 24.18 5.53
CA THR A 14 19.94 24.53 6.44
C THR A 14 21.22 24.76 5.65
N PRO A 15 21.96 25.86 5.88
CA PRO A 15 23.22 26.12 5.20
C PRO A 15 24.40 25.39 5.88
N GLY A 16 25.22 24.80 5.01
CA GLY A 16 26.60 24.32 5.12
C GLY A 16 27.38 24.32 6.43
N LEU A 17 28.11 23.21 6.64
CA LEU A 17 29.55 23.25 6.94
C LEU A 17 30.27 22.15 6.15
N SER A 18 31.39 22.55 5.57
CA SER A 18 32.25 21.80 4.66
C SER A 18 33.17 20.82 5.40
N SER A 19 33.43 19.65 4.81
CA SER A 19 34.76 19.01 4.92
C SER A 19 35.12 18.32 3.62
N CYS A 20 36.15 18.83 2.96
CA CYS A 20 36.89 18.11 1.92
C CYS A 20 37.74 17.02 2.59
N GLY A 21 37.65 15.79 2.11
CA GLY A 21 38.51 14.67 2.49
C GLY A 21 38.72 13.74 1.29
N GLU A 22 39.97 13.32 1.11
CA GLU A 22 40.59 12.65 -0.04
C GLU A 22 39.93 11.31 -0.49
N PRO A 23 40.20 10.86 -1.73
CA PRO A 23 39.71 9.58 -2.24
C PRO A 23 40.39 8.40 -1.55
N ASP A 24 39.60 7.52 -0.95
CA ASP A 24 40.12 6.33 -0.31
C ASP A 24 40.52 5.25 -1.33
N ALA A 25 41.64 4.61 -1.04
CA ALA A 25 42.31 3.65 -1.91
C ALA A 25 41.49 2.35 -2.04
N GLY A 26 41.62 1.71 -3.21
CA GLY A 26 40.80 0.59 -3.64
C GLY A 26 40.54 -0.50 -2.59
N ALA A 27 39.27 -0.86 -2.46
CA ALA A 27 38.83 -2.02 -1.71
C ALA A 27 39.37 -3.31 -2.37
N PRO A 28 39.83 -4.29 -1.58
CA PRO A 28 40.27 -5.57 -2.10
C PRO A 28 39.08 -6.34 -2.66
N VAL A 29 39.26 -6.92 -3.85
CA VAL A 29 38.35 -7.91 -4.44
C VAL A 29 38.33 -9.12 -3.50
N ALA A 30 37.20 -9.32 -2.82
CA ALA A 30 37.00 -10.47 -1.94
C ALA A 30 36.84 -11.73 -2.80
N ASP A 31 37.75 -12.69 -2.60
CA ASP A 31 37.71 -14.03 -3.18
C ASP A 31 36.40 -14.75 -2.84
N GLY A 32 35.87 -15.50 -3.81
CA GLY A 32 34.59 -16.21 -3.80
C GLY A 32 34.47 -17.36 -2.79
N ALA A 33 34.57 -17.05 -1.50
CA ALA A 33 34.01 -17.87 -0.44
C ALA A 33 32.50 -17.61 -0.41
N GLY A 34 31.70 -18.64 -0.71
CA GLY A 34 30.25 -18.56 -0.93
C GLY A 34 29.57 -17.56 -0.01
N ALA A 35 28.89 -16.58 -0.63
CA ALA A 35 28.10 -15.57 0.06
C ALA A 35 27.31 -16.26 1.17
N ARG A 36 27.71 -16.00 2.42
CA ARG A 36 26.85 -16.34 3.55
C ARG A 36 25.61 -15.50 3.30
N VAL A 37 24.52 -16.16 2.90
CA VAL A 37 23.18 -15.62 3.05
C VAL A 37 23.11 -15.20 4.51
N ALA A 38 23.22 -13.90 4.75
CA ALA A 38 23.38 -13.35 6.07
C ALA A 38 22.02 -13.47 6.75
N PHE A 39 21.78 -14.63 7.37
CA PHE A 39 20.77 -14.75 8.40
C PHE A 39 21.26 -13.95 9.61
N ALA A 40 21.16 -12.62 9.53
CA ALA A 40 21.53 -11.57 10.51
C ALA A 40 22.82 -11.82 11.34
N ASP A 41 23.79 -10.91 11.27
CA ASP A 41 24.95 -10.97 12.18
C ASP A 41 24.51 -11.04 13.65
N PRO A 42 24.80 -12.15 14.39
CA PRO A 42 24.38 -12.31 15.78
C PRO A 42 25.02 -11.28 16.73
N ALA A 43 26.01 -10.51 16.28
CA ALA A 43 26.64 -9.45 17.06
C ALA A 43 25.89 -8.09 17.01
N ALA A 44 25.02 -7.85 16.01
CA ALA A 44 24.29 -6.60 15.87
C ALA A 44 22.96 -6.65 16.64
N SER A 45 22.87 -5.84 17.71
CA SER A 45 21.67 -5.56 18.55
C SER A 45 20.78 -6.77 18.90
N ARG A 46 20.96 -7.30 20.12
CA ARG A 46 20.16 -8.41 20.64
C ARG A 46 18.68 -8.02 20.78
N VAL A 47 17.80 -8.85 20.24
CA VAL A 47 16.38 -8.87 20.64
C VAL A 47 16.36 -9.14 22.15
N SER A 48 15.83 -8.19 22.92
CA SER A 48 15.63 -8.37 24.34
C SER A 48 14.34 -9.17 24.57
N VAL A 49 14.36 -10.05 25.56
CA VAL A 49 13.24 -10.96 25.85
C VAL A 49 12.94 -10.89 27.34
N GLU A 50 11.68 -10.60 27.67
CA GLU A 50 11.20 -10.60 29.05
C GLU A 50 9.84 -11.30 29.15
N ARG A 51 9.45 -11.71 30.36
CA ARG A 51 8.13 -12.30 30.60
C ARG A 51 7.10 -11.18 30.76
N GLY A 52 5.98 -11.28 30.07
CA GLY A 52 4.88 -10.35 30.24
C GLY A 52 3.63 -10.74 29.45
N PRO A 53 2.43 -10.41 29.94
CA PRO A 53 1.20 -10.68 29.20
C PRO A 53 1.05 -9.75 27.99
N LEU A 54 0.18 -10.12 27.06
CA LEU A 54 -0.32 -9.17 26.06
C LEU A 54 -1.03 -8.01 26.79
N PRO A 55 -0.72 -6.74 26.48
CA PRO A 55 -1.39 -5.60 27.10
C PRO A 55 -2.91 -5.66 26.92
N ALA A 56 -3.66 -5.27 27.95
CA ALA A 56 -5.12 -5.31 27.93
C ALA A 56 -5.73 -4.45 26.80
N ARG A 57 -5.02 -3.42 26.31
CA ARG A 57 -5.48 -2.55 25.22
C ARG A 57 -5.75 -3.30 23.91
N TYR A 58 -5.10 -4.44 23.68
CA TYR A 58 -5.34 -5.26 22.49
C TYR A 58 -6.74 -5.89 22.44
N SER A 59 -7.42 -6.00 23.57
CA SER A 59 -8.83 -6.41 23.65
C SER A 59 -9.79 -5.26 23.91
N ALA A 60 -9.30 -4.02 23.98
CA ALA A 60 -10.12 -2.84 24.24
C ALA A 60 -11.05 -2.51 23.07
N ALA A 61 -12.00 -1.61 23.35
CA ALA A 61 -12.88 -1.03 22.34
C ALA A 61 -12.09 -0.15 21.37
N LEU A 62 -12.69 0.12 20.21
CA LEU A 62 -12.16 1.11 19.27
C LEU A 62 -12.68 2.51 19.66
N PRO A 63 -12.01 3.59 19.22
CA PRO A 63 -12.49 4.96 19.45
C PRO A 63 -13.88 5.18 18.85
N SER A 64 -14.82 5.72 19.62
CA SER A 64 -16.19 6.03 19.18
C SER A 64 -16.47 7.53 19.07
N THR A 65 -15.46 8.39 19.20
CA THR A 65 -15.59 9.86 18.99
C THR A 65 -14.54 10.36 18.00
N ALA A 66 -14.79 11.51 17.38
CA ALA A 66 -13.82 12.12 16.46
C ALA A 66 -12.55 12.56 17.20
N ALA A 67 -12.69 13.03 18.45
CA ALA A 67 -11.59 13.43 19.31
C ALA A 67 -10.71 12.24 19.72
N ASP A 68 -11.32 11.11 20.10
CA ASP A 68 -10.54 9.90 20.41
C ASP A 68 -9.82 9.36 19.17
N MET A 69 -10.45 9.41 17.99
CA MET A 69 -9.78 9.02 16.73
C MET A 69 -8.56 9.91 16.43
N GLN A 70 -8.65 11.21 16.72
CA GLN A 70 -7.54 12.16 16.53
C GLN A 70 -6.40 11.91 17.53
N GLY A 71 -6.72 11.62 18.80
CA GLY A 71 -5.75 11.34 19.86
C GLY A 71 -5.23 9.88 19.88
N TRP A 72 -5.77 9.00 19.04
CA TRP A 72 -5.50 7.57 19.10
C TRP A 72 -4.00 7.24 18.90
N TRP A 73 -3.26 8.02 18.12
CA TRP A 73 -1.83 7.80 17.91
C TRP A 73 -1.02 7.98 19.21
N GLU A 74 -1.42 8.95 20.03
CA GLU A 74 -0.77 9.31 21.28
C GLU A 74 -1.28 8.43 22.45
N ASP A 75 -2.51 7.94 22.35
CA ASP A 75 -3.15 7.14 23.37
C ASP A 75 -2.77 5.67 23.32
N ARG A 76 -1.63 5.38 23.94
CA ARG A 76 -1.11 4.02 24.04
C ARG A 76 -1.78 3.19 25.13
N ASP A 77 -2.74 3.70 25.89
CA ASP A 77 -3.29 2.96 27.05
C ASP A 77 -4.73 2.49 26.84
N ARG A 78 -5.58 3.33 26.23
CA ARG A 78 -7.02 3.06 26.13
C ARG A 78 -7.40 2.18 24.94
N PHE A 79 -6.71 2.33 23.82
CA PHE A 79 -7.12 1.74 22.54
C PHE A 79 -6.08 0.73 22.02
N PRO A 80 -6.49 -0.25 21.19
CA PRO A 80 -5.52 -1.11 20.51
C PRO A 80 -4.65 -0.29 19.56
N PRO A 81 -3.43 -0.74 19.21
CA PRO A 81 -2.60 -0.03 18.22
C PRO A 81 -3.34 0.16 16.90
N ILE A 82 -3.21 1.35 16.29
CA ILE A 82 -3.96 1.75 15.08
C ILE A 82 -3.76 0.76 13.93
N MET A 83 -2.51 0.40 13.67
CA MET A 83 -2.17 -0.49 12.56
C MET A 83 -2.67 -1.91 12.84
N HIS A 84 -2.61 -2.37 14.09
CA HIS A 84 -3.18 -3.66 14.47
C HIS A 84 -4.70 -3.73 14.24
N ALA A 85 -5.43 -2.67 14.59
CA ALA A 85 -6.87 -2.59 14.35
C ALA A 85 -7.20 -2.48 12.85
N SER A 86 -6.49 -1.62 12.12
CA SER A 86 -6.74 -1.34 10.70
C SER A 86 -6.46 -2.57 9.83
N ASP A 87 -5.34 -3.27 10.08
CA ASP A 87 -5.00 -4.52 9.39
C ASP A 87 -6.00 -5.63 9.73
N GLY A 88 -6.44 -5.69 11.01
CA GLY A 88 -7.49 -6.61 11.44
C GLY A 88 -8.80 -6.39 10.69
N ILE A 89 -9.21 -5.14 10.50
CA ILE A 89 -10.40 -4.78 9.72
C ILE A 89 -10.19 -5.11 8.24
N ALA A 90 -9.10 -4.65 7.62
CA ALA A 90 -8.82 -4.86 6.19
C ALA A 90 -8.61 -6.34 5.82
N SER A 91 -8.18 -7.17 6.78
CA SER A 91 -8.11 -8.62 6.62
C SER A 91 -9.47 -9.32 6.72
N GLY A 92 -10.52 -8.61 7.15
CA GLY A 92 -11.86 -9.17 7.33
C GLY A 92 -12.01 -10.02 8.58
N ASP A 93 -11.14 -9.86 9.58
CA ASP A 93 -11.26 -10.59 10.83
C ASP A 93 -12.60 -10.29 11.51
N ALA A 94 -13.38 -11.33 11.77
CA ALA A 94 -14.74 -11.19 12.30
C ALA A 94 -14.78 -10.49 13.66
N GLY A 95 -13.74 -10.67 14.49
CA GLY A 95 -13.62 -10.01 15.79
C GLY A 95 -13.41 -8.51 15.64
N TRP A 96 -12.51 -8.09 14.74
CA TRP A 96 -12.26 -6.69 14.41
C TRP A 96 -13.45 -6.02 13.73
N MET A 97 -14.12 -6.70 12.78
CA MET A 97 -15.34 -6.19 12.15
C MET A 97 -16.46 -5.96 13.18
N ALA A 98 -16.62 -6.89 14.13
CA ALA A 98 -17.60 -6.73 15.22
C ALA A 98 -17.23 -5.59 16.18
N ARG A 99 -15.94 -5.35 16.44
CA ARG A 99 -15.48 -4.20 17.24
C ARG A 99 -15.77 -2.88 16.52
N LEU A 100 -15.46 -2.80 15.23
CA LEU A 100 -15.73 -1.61 14.41
C LEU A 100 -17.22 -1.28 14.38
N ARG A 101 -18.09 -2.29 14.25
CA ARG A 101 -19.54 -2.10 14.33
C ARG A 101 -19.97 -1.48 15.67
N ARG A 102 -19.56 -2.07 16.79
CA ARG A 102 -19.91 -1.52 18.12
C ARG A 102 -19.43 -0.07 18.27
N SER A 103 -18.20 0.19 17.83
CA SER A 103 -17.64 1.54 17.80
C SER A 103 -18.50 2.51 16.99
N ALA A 104 -18.93 2.09 15.80
CA ALA A 104 -19.76 2.88 14.89
C ALA A 104 -21.17 3.15 15.44
N ASP A 105 -21.74 2.19 16.16
CA ASP A 105 -23.06 2.29 16.81
C ASP A 105 -23.04 3.29 17.99
N GLU A 106 -21.87 3.54 18.57
CA GLU A 106 -21.66 4.46 19.69
C GLU A 106 -21.27 5.89 19.26
N VAL A 107 -21.06 6.14 17.96
CA VAL A 107 -20.60 7.46 17.47
C VAL A 107 -21.67 8.53 17.66
N PRO A 108 -21.38 9.63 18.37
CA PRO A 108 -22.29 10.77 18.47
C PRO A 108 -22.65 11.33 17.09
N ALA A 109 -23.90 11.72 16.87
CA ALA A 109 -24.35 12.24 15.57
C ALA A 109 -23.52 13.41 15.04
N ALA A 110 -23.00 14.27 15.95
CA ALA A 110 -22.13 15.39 15.60
C ALA A 110 -20.74 14.97 15.08
N ASP A 111 -20.30 13.76 15.43
CA ASP A 111 -18.96 13.23 15.13
C ASP A 111 -18.95 12.30 13.92
N VAL A 112 -20.12 11.82 13.46
CA VAL A 112 -20.24 10.81 12.40
C VAL A 112 -19.39 11.14 11.18
N ALA A 113 -19.40 12.39 10.71
CA ALA A 113 -18.64 12.79 9.52
C ALA A 113 -17.12 12.66 9.74
N ALA A 114 -16.58 13.30 10.79
CA ALA A 114 -15.16 13.30 11.10
C ALA A 114 -14.63 11.92 11.48
N TRP A 115 -15.43 11.13 12.21
CA TRP A 115 -15.08 9.74 12.56
C TRP A 115 -15.01 8.84 11.32
N THR A 116 -16.00 8.98 10.42
CA THR A 116 -16.07 8.24 9.15
C THR A 116 -14.86 8.54 8.27
N GLU A 117 -14.57 9.83 8.06
CA GLU A 117 -13.44 10.29 7.24
C GLU A 117 -12.11 9.72 7.75
N GLN A 118 -11.90 9.78 9.07
CA GLN A 118 -10.70 9.28 9.70
C GLN A 118 -10.48 7.77 9.50
N TRP A 119 -11.54 6.96 9.51
CA TRP A 119 -11.43 5.54 9.17
C TRP A 119 -11.23 5.30 7.68
N GLN A 120 -11.90 6.06 6.81
CA GLN A 120 -11.73 5.95 5.37
C GLN A 120 -10.27 6.22 4.97
N GLN A 121 -9.64 7.24 5.54
CA GLN A 121 -8.22 7.54 5.33
C GLN A 121 -7.32 6.36 5.77
N ARG A 122 -7.60 5.74 6.92
CA ARG A 122 -6.83 4.60 7.45
C ARG A 122 -6.96 3.31 6.62
N LEU A 123 -8.10 3.13 5.94
CA LEU A 123 -8.36 1.95 5.11
C LEU A 123 -7.96 2.14 3.65
N ARG A 124 -7.77 3.38 3.17
CA ARG A 124 -7.54 3.72 1.76
C ARG A 124 -6.37 2.96 1.12
N TYR A 125 -5.29 2.76 1.87
CA TYR A 125 -4.07 2.10 1.35
C TYR A 125 -3.95 0.64 1.81
N ARG A 126 -5.02 0.05 2.33
CA ARG A 126 -5.02 -1.33 2.81
C ARG A 126 -5.53 -2.26 1.73
N VAL A 127 -4.81 -3.37 1.54
CA VAL A 127 -5.23 -4.43 0.63
C VAL A 127 -6.45 -5.13 1.22
N SER A 128 -7.55 -5.10 0.46
CA SER A 128 -8.79 -5.78 0.82
C SER A 128 -8.67 -7.29 0.57
N THR A 129 -8.85 -8.11 1.60
CA THR A 129 -8.85 -9.56 1.44
C THR A 129 -10.22 -10.08 0.98
N PRO A 130 -10.32 -11.32 0.45
CA PRO A 130 -11.62 -11.94 0.16
C PRO A 130 -12.56 -12.00 1.36
N ALA A 131 -12.01 -12.16 2.58
CA ALA A 131 -12.79 -12.17 3.81
C ALA A 131 -13.36 -10.77 4.11
N PHE A 132 -12.55 -9.72 3.96
CA PHE A 132 -13.04 -8.34 4.06
C PHE A 132 -14.12 -8.07 3.03
N CYS A 133 -13.90 -8.41 1.75
CA CYS A 133 -14.89 -8.21 0.70
C CYS A 133 -16.22 -8.92 0.99
N THR A 134 -16.17 -10.13 1.56
CA THR A 134 -17.36 -10.86 1.97
C THR A 134 -18.11 -10.13 3.09
N ALA A 135 -17.40 -9.69 4.13
CA ALA A 135 -18.00 -8.99 5.26
C ALA A 135 -18.53 -7.59 4.86
N ALA A 136 -17.75 -6.82 4.11
CA ALA A 136 -18.10 -5.48 3.66
C ALA A 136 -19.28 -5.50 2.67
N ARG A 137 -19.41 -6.52 1.81
CA ARG A 137 -20.58 -6.69 0.93
C ARG A 137 -21.88 -6.87 1.72
N ALA A 138 -21.85 -7.65 2.80
CA ALA A 138 -23.01 -7.80 3.67
C ALA A 138 -23.41 -6.45 4.30
N ILE A 139 -22.42 -5.67 4.76
CA ILE A 139 -22.62 -4.34 5.34
C ILE A 139 -23.13 -3.33 4.30
N ALA A 140 -22.63 -3.40 3.06
CA ALA A 140 -23.05 -2.50 1.97
C ALA A 140 -24.54 -2.63 1.65
N ALA A 141 -25.11 -3.82 1.85
CA ALA A 141 -26.53 -4.12 1.66
C ALA A 141 -27.43 -3.62 2.81
N GLU A 142 -26.87 -3.25 3.97
CA GLU A 142 -27.63 -2.75 5.13
C GLU A 142 -28.21 -1.35 4.87
N PRO A 143 -29.20 -0.90 5.67
CA PRO A 143 -29.61 0.50 5.72
C PRO A 143 -28.45 1.46 5.99
N ASP A 144 -28.67 2.75 5.72
CA ASP A 144 -27.68 3.78 6.02
C ASP A 144 -27.28 3.74 7.50
N SER A 145 -25.96 3.73 7.76
CA SER A 145 -25.38 3.68 9.11
C SER A 145 -23.96 4.23 9.08
N THR A 146 -23.45 4.63 10.24
CA THR A 146 -22.06 5.07 10.40
C THR A 146 -21.07 4.01 9.89
N LEU A 147 -21.28 2.74 10.26
CA LEU A 147 -20.42 1.64 9.82
C LEU A 147 -20.42 1.48 8.30
N ARG A 148 -21.62 1.52 7.68
CA ARG A 148 -21.74 1.43 6.23
C ARG A 148 -20.95 2.54 5.55
N ARG A 149 -21.19 3.80 5.93
CA ARG A 149 -20.49 4.96 5.35
C ARG A 149 -18.96 4.85 5.49
N THR A 150 -18.47 4.32 6.60
CA THR A 150 -17.04 4.09 6.85
C THR A 150 -16.42 3.07 5.89
N LEU A 151 -17.08 1.94 5.66
CA LEU A 151 -16.51 0.85 4.87
C LEU A 151 -16.75 0.98 3.36
N MET A 152 -17.74 1.77 2.94
CA MET A 152 -18.14 1.84 1.53
C MET A 152 -17.00 2.23 0.57
N PRO A 153 -16.10 3.19 0.86
CA PRO A 153 -15.01 3.51 -0.07
C PRO A 153 -14.05 2.34 -0.30
N ALA A 154 -13.54 1.71 0.75
CA ALA A 154 -12.65 0.55 0.64
C ALA A 154 -13.34 -0.65 -0.05
N PHE A 155 -14.63 -0.88 0.25
CA PHE A 155 -15.43 -1.89 -0.46
C PHE A 155 -15.57 -1.56 -1.95
N ALA A 156 -15.89 -0.31 -2.29
CA ALA A 156 -16.07 0.12 -3.67
C ALA A 156 -14.77 0.06 -4.49
N GLU A 157 -13.63 0.32 -3.86
CA GLU A 157 -12.30 0.31 -4.49
C GLU A 157 -11.74 -1.11 -4.68
N GLY A 158 -11.87 -1.97 -3.67
CA GLY A 158 -11.18 -3.27 -3.66
C GLY A 158 -12.07 -4.50 -3.87
N CYS A 159 -13.40 -4.36 -3.85
CA CYS A 159 -14.29 -5.52 -3.74
C CYS A 159 -15.54 -5.49 -4.62
N ALA A 160 -16.05 -4.31 -4.96
CA ALA A 160 -17.35 -4.16 -5.59
C ALA A 160 -17.28 -4.45 -7.09
N GLY A 161 -18.05 -5.44 -7.57
CA GLY A 161 -18.18 -5.72 -8.99
C GLY A 161 -19.44 -5.14 -9.64
N PRO A 162 -19.72 -5.44 -10.92
CA PRO A 162 -20.98 -5.05 -11.58
C PRO A 162 -22.25 -5.45 -10.80
N ALA A 163 -22.23 -6.60 -10.12
CA ALA A 163 -23.33 -7.09 -9.29
C ALA A 163 -23.60 -6.24 -8.04
N ASP A 164 -22.62 -5.45 -7.59
CA ASP A 164 -22.70 -4.61 -6.40
C ASP A 164 -23.14 -3.17 -6.72
N SER A 165 -23.35 -2.83 -8.01
CA SER A 165 -23.73 -1.50 -8.49
C SER A 165 -24.95 -0.92 -7.77
N ALA A 166 -25.98 -1.74 -7.51
CA ALA A 166 -27.19 -1.31 -6.82
C ALA A 166 -26.91 -0.87 -5.37
N ALA A 167 -25.93 -1.45 -4.70
CA ALA A 167 -25.53 -1.07 -3.34
C ALA A 167 -24.64 0.19 -3.34
N VAL A 168 -23.72 0.31 -4.30
CA VAL A 168 -22.83 1.47 -4.42
C VAL A 168 -23.60 2.72 -4.87
N LEU A 169 -24.51 2.60 -5.83
CA LEU A 169 -25.17 3.76 -6.46
C LEU A 169 -26.37 4.32 -5.68
N ARG A 170 -26.60 3.85 -4.44
CA ARG A 170 -27.64 4.37 -3.55
C ARG A 170 -27.45 5.85 -3.24
N ALA A 171 -28.54 6.51 -2.88
CA ALA A 171 -28.54 7.92 -2.53
C ALA A 171 -27.72 8.23 -1.26
N ASP A 172 -27.65 7.28 -0.33
CA ASP A 172 -26.95 7.40 0.96
C ASP A 172 -25.49 6.93 0.92
N THR A 173 -25.02 6.35 -0.19
CA THR A 173 -23.59 6.00 -0.33
C THR A 173 -22.74 7.28 -0.43
N PRO A 174 -21.60 7.39 0.29
CA PRO A 174 -20.69 8.52 0.17
C PRO A 174 -20.19 8.75 -1.27
N ASP A 175 -20.01 10.01 -1.68
CA ASP A 175 -19.54 10.37 -3.03
C ASP A 175 -18.18 9.73 -3.36
N ALA A 176 -17.27 9.66 -2.39
CA ALA A 176 -15.96 9.05 -2.56
C ALA A 176 -16.05 7.56 -2.95
N ALA A 177 -17.00 6.81 -2.37
CA ALA A 177 -17.21 5.41 -2.72
C ALA A 177 -17.79 5.23 -4.13
N VAL A 178 -18.66 6.15 -4.57
CA VAL A 178 -19.16 6.14 -5.95
C VAL A 178 -18.01 6.40 -6.92
N LEU A 179 -17.14 7.38 -6.64
CA LEU A 179 -15.98 7.65 -7.48
C LEU A 179 -15.00 6.47 -7.50
N ALA A 180 -14.74 5.84 -6.36
CA ALA A 180 -13.87 4.67 -6.26
C ALA A 180 -14.37 3.50 -7.12
N TYR A 181 -15.66 3.19 -7.09
CA TYR A 181 -16.27 2.13 -7.92
C TYR A 181 -16.09 2.34 -9.43
N TYR A 182 -15.96 3.58 -9.88
CA TYR A 182 -15.73 3.89 -11.30
C TYR A 182 -14.25 4.14 -11.63
N ASP A 183 -13.35 4.23 -10.64
CA ASP A 183 -11.90 4.43 -10.80
C ASP A 183 -11.13 3.10 -10.92
N GLU A 184 -11.81 1.99 -11.21
CA GLU A 184 -11.16 0.69 -11.42
C GLU A 184 -10.36 0.67 -12.73
N ARG A 185 -9.05 0.95 -12.62
CA ARG A 185 -8.11 0.94 -13.75
C ARG A 185 -7.63 -0.46 -14.13
N ASP A 186 -7.70 -1.40 -13.19
CA ASP A 186 -7.01 -2.70 -13.30
C ASP A 186 -7.93 -3.89 -13.57
N GLN A 187 -9.26 -3.71 -13.55
CA GLN A 187 -10.19 -4.80 -13.89
C GLN A 187 -10.51 -4.82 -15.39
N VAL A 188 -10.20 -5.95 -16.03
CA VAL A 188 -10.49 -6.29 -17.44
C VAL A 188 -12.00 -6.46 -17.70
N SER A 189 -12.86 -6.23 -16.70
CA SER A 189 -14.31 -6.33 -16.83
C SER A 189 -14.93 -5.16 -17.60
N GLU A 190 -16.13 -5.40 -18.12
CA GLU A 190 -16.99 -4.38 -18.70
C GLU A 190 -17.20 -3.23 -17.71
N ARG A 191 -16.80 -2.01 -18.10
CA ARG A 191 -16.95 -0.81 -17.27
C ARG A 191 -18.43 -0.58 -16.95
N PRO A 192 -18.79 -0.16 -15.71
CA PRO A 192 -20.19 0.10 -15.37
C PRO A 192 -20.79 1.19 -16.26
N PRO A 193 -22.09 1.10 -16.61
CA PRO A 193 -22.75 2.17 -17.36
C PRO A 193 -22.77 3.46 -16.54
N PHE A 194 -22.72 4.59 -17.23
CA PHE A 194 -22.85 5.91 -16.62
C PHE A 194 -24.18 6.00 -15.85
N HIS A 195 -24.13 6.59 -14.67
CA HIS A 195 -25.28 6.71 -13.78
C HIS A 195 -25.39 8.13 -13.22
N PRO A 196 -26.60 8.70 -13.01
CA PRO A 196 -26.77 10.04 -12.44
C PRO A 196 -26.11 10.23 -11.06
N ARG A 197 -25.93 9.14 -10.30
CA ARG A 197 -25.18 9.19 -9.02
C ARG A 197 -23.71 9.55 -9.24
N LEU A 198 -23.09 9.09 -10.33
CA LEU A 198 -21.73 9.46 -10.69
C LEU A 198 -21.65 10.95 -11.04
N GLU A 199 -22.56 11.49 -11.85
CA GLU A 199 -22.60 12.93 -12.15
C GLU A 199 -22.63 13.77 -10.87
N ARG A 200 -23.49 13.43 -9.91
CA ARG A 200 -23.59 14.17 -8.65
C ARG A 200 -22.28 14.11 -7.86
N SER A 201 -21.68 12.93 -7.74
CA SER A 201 -20.42 12.74 -7.01
C SER A 201 -19.26 13.50 -7.68
N ALA A 202 -19.15 13.39 -9.01
CA ALA A 202 -18.14 14.09 -9.77
C ALA A 202 -18.31 15.61 -9.74
N ARG A 203 -19.55 16.12 -9.76
CA ARG A 203 -19.84 17.54 -9.58
C ARG A 203 -19.38 18.04 -8.21
N ALA A 204 -19.71 17.31 -7.14
CA ALA A 204 -19.33 17.67 -5.78
C ALA A 204 -17.80 17.69 -5.62
N ALA A 205 -17.11 16.70 -6.18
CA ALA A 205 -15.65 16.65 -6.21
C ALA A 205 -15.04 17.81 -7.03
N ILE A 206 -15.42 17.94 -8.31
CA ILE A 206 -14.82 18.90 -9.26
C ILE A 206 -15.01 20.37 -8.84
N LEU A 207 -16.17 20.69 -8.26
CA LEU A 207 -16.48 22.04 -7.80
C LEU A 207 -16.14 22.26 -6.31
N GLY A 208 -15.61 21.23 -5.64
CA GLY A 208 -15.15 21.29 -4.25
C GLY A 208 -13.75 21.88 -4.12
N GLU A 209 -13.26 21.91 -2.89
CA GLU A 209 -11.95 22.50 -2.55
C GLU A 209 -10.76 21.53 -2.74
N ASP A 210 -11.01 20.22 -2.84
CA ASP A 210 -9.96 19.21 -2.96
C ASP A 210 -9.46 19.08 -4.41
N GLU A 211 -8.21 19.48 -4.65
CA GLU A 211 -7.53 19.40 -5.94
C GLU A 211 -7.37 17.98 -6.46
N ALA A 212 -6.90 17.07 -5.62
CA ALA A 212 -6.64 15.69 -5.98
C ALA A 212 -7.94 14.95 -6.30
N LEU A 213 -8.98 15.14 -5.47
CA LEU A 213 -10.27 14.45 -5.64
C LEU A 213 -10.99 14.88 -6.91
N ALA A 214 -10.96 16.17 -7.24
CA ALA A 214 -11.53 16.68 -8.47
C ALA A 214 -10.77 16.23 -9.71
N ARG A 215 -9.42 16.19 -9.67
CA ARG A 215 -8.63 15.60 -10.76
C ARG A 215 -9.03 14.13 -10.94
N LYS A 216 -9.04 13.34 -9.87
CA LYS A 216 -9.52 11.94 -9.88
C LYS A 216 -10.92 11.81 -10.49
N ALA A 217 -11.88 12.61 -10.06
CA ALA A 217 -13.24 12.58 -10.59
C ALA A 217 -13.34 12.94 -12.08
N ALA A 218 -12.51 13.87 -12.56
CA ALA A 218 -12.43 14.21 -13.98
C ALA A 218 -11.91 13.04 -14.82
N PHE A 219 -10.85 12.36 -14.36
CA PHE A 219 -10.30 11.17 -15.01
C PHE A 219 -11.31 10.01 -15.04
N VAL A 220 -12.00 9.77 -13.93
CA VAL A 220 -13.09 8.77 -13.86
C VAL A 220 -14.14 9.01 -14.96
N LEU A 221 -14.59 10.25 -15.15
CA LEU A 221 -15.56 10.58 -16.21
C LEU A 221 -14.98 10.39 -17.62
N ALA A 222 -13.73 10.78 -17.85
CA ALA A 222 -13.10 10.68 -19.16
C ALA A 222 -12.84 9.23 -19.57
N GLU A 223 -12.29 8.43 -18.66
CA GLU A 223 -11.88 7.06 -18.93
C GLU A 223 -13.06 6.11 -19.15
N LEU A 224 -14.26 6.44 -18.65
CA LEU A 224 -15.48 5.69 -18.95
C LEU A 224 -15.75 5.57 -20.46
N GLN A 225 -15.27 6.52 -21.28
CA GLN A 225 -15.45 6.55 -22.73
C GLN A 225 -16.92 6.47 -23.19
N GLN A 226 -17.85 6.93 -22.34
CA GLN A 226 -19.29 6.99 -22.63
C GLN A 226 -19.71 8.42 -22.94
N ALA A 227 -20.60 8.61 -23.91
CA ALA A 227 -21.02 9.94 -24.37
C ALA A 227 -21.58 10.81 -23.24
N ASP A 228 -22.39 10.23 -22.34
CA ASP A 228 -22.98 10.95 -21.21
C ASP A 228 -21.94 11.38 -20.17
N ALA A 229 -20.91 10.55 -19.94
CA ALA A 229 -19.80 10.87 -19.04
C ALA A 229 -18.96 12.03 -19.61
N THR A 230 -18.62 11.96 -20.90
CA THR A 230 -17.90 13.03 -21.62
C THR A 230 -18.67 14.35 -21.60
N ALA A 231 -19.97 14.31 -21.95
CA ALA A 231 -20.82 15.51 -21.93
C ALA A 231 -20.95 16.10 -20.51
N THR A 232 -20.92 15.24 -19.48
CA THR A 232 -20.90 15.68 -18.08
C THR A 232 -19.59 16.38 -17.73
N LEU A 233 -18.44 15.82 -18.13
CA LEU A 233 -17.12 16.42 -17.90
C LEU A 233 -17.01 17.80 -18.57
N GLU A 234 -17.42 17.93 -19.83
CA GLU A 234 -17.44 19.22 -20.55
C GLU A 234 -18.30 20.27 -19.84
N ARG A 235 -19.50 19.86 -19.39
CA ARG A 235 -20.41 20.75 -18.67
C ARG A 235 -19.84 21.19 -17.34
N LEU A 236 -19.18 20.29 -16.59
CA LEU A 236 -18.55 20.61 -15.31
C LEU A 236 -17.34 21.51 -15.50
N HIS A 237 -16.47 21.22 -16.47
CA HIS A 237 -15.32 22.08 -16.80
C HIS A 237 -15.77 23.51 -17.15
N ALA A 238 -16.85 23.66 -17.93
CA ALA A 238 -17.39 24.99 -18.28
C ALA A 238 -17.93 25.81 -17.08
N GLN A 239 -18.17 25.18 -15.93
CA GLN A 239 -18.62 25.86 -14.70
C GLN A 239 -17.44 26.33 -13.84
N ILE A 240 -16.23 25.84 -14.09
CA ILE A 240 -15.05 26.18 -13.29
C ILE A 240 -14.60 27.59 -13.66
N ARG A 241 -14.48 28.45 -12.64
CA ARG A 241 -14.01 29.84 -12.80
C ARG A 241 -12.54 30.00 -12.48
N ASP A 242 -12.02 29.16 -11.60
CA ASP A 242 -10.61 29.16 -11.23
C ASP A 242 -9.79 28.49 -12.35
N GLN A 243 -8.77 29.22 -12.86
CA GLN A 243 -8.03 28.77 -14.05
C GLN A 243 -7.15 27.56 -13.76
N GLU A 244 -6.55 27.49 -12.57
CA GLU A 244 -5.70 26.38 -12.17
C GLU A 244 -6.52 25.09 -12.04
N ARG A 245 -7.64 25.17 -11.32
CA ARG A 245 -8.65 24.11 -11.23
C ARG A 245 -9.14 23.66 -12.60
N ALA A 246 -9.40 24.59 -13.51
CA ALA A 246 -9.86 24.28 -14.86
C ALA A 246 -8.79 23.51 -15.65
N ASP A 247 -7.53 23.91 -15.52
CA ASP A 247 -6.40 23.23 -16.16
C ASP A 247 -6.22 21.80 -15.64
N GLU A 248 -6.32 21.62 -14.32
CA GLU A 248 -6.28 20.30 -13.67
C GLU A 248 -7.37 19.36 -14.20
N VAL A 249 -8.61 19.85 -14.32
CA VAL A 249 -9.73 19.07 -14.85
C VAL A 249 -9.58 18.83 -16.36
N ALA A 250 -9.04 19.79 -17.10
CA ALA A 250 -8.83 19.67 -18.55
C ALA A 250 -7.83 18.57 -18.92
N MET A 251 -6.91 18.19 -18.03
CA MET A 251 -5.98 17.08 -18.25
C MET A 251 -6.70 15.76 -18.54
N ALA A 252 -7.86 15.54 -17.92
CA ALA A 252 -8.64 14.32 -18.13
C ALA A 252 -9.12 14.14 -19.58
N PHE A 253 -9.27 15.21 -20.36
CA PHE A 253 -9.67 15.11 -21.78
C PHE A 253 -8.65 14.37 -22.66
N ALA A 254 -7.43 14.14 -22.17
CA ALA A 254 -6.48 13.25 -22.84
C ALA A 254 -6.98 11.80 -22.95
N HIS A 255 -7.91 11.40 -22.06
CA HIS A 255 -8.50 10.06 -22.00
C HIS A 255 -9.94 10.03 -22.55
N ALA A 256 -10.50 11.18 -22.94
CA ALA A 256 -11.87 11.27 -23.45
C ALA A 256 -11.97 10.74 -24.89
N ALA A 257 -13.10 10.09 -25.20
CA ALA A 257 -13.38 9.60 -26.54
C ALA A 257 -13.58 10.73 -27.57
N ASN A 258 -13.31 10.43 -28.84
CA ASN A 258 -13.68 11.26 -30.01
C ASN A 258 -13.13 12.69 -30.01
N GLY A 259 -12.06 12.97 -29.27
CA GLY A 259 -11.45 14.30 -29.22
C GLY A 259 -12.30 15.36 -28.52
N ALA A 260 -13.25 14.95 -27.68
CA ALA A 260 -13.96 15.88 -26.80
C ALA A 260 -12.98 16.62 -25.88
N GLY A 261 -13.20 17.92 -25.68
CA GLY A 261 -12.36 18.77 -24.84
C GLY A 261 -10.90 18.97 -25.29
N GLN A 262 -10.52 18.61 -26.52
CA GLN A 262 -9.13 18.73 -26.99
C GLN A 262 -8.60 20.17 -26.99
N THR A 263 -9.45 21.16 -27.27
CA THR A 263 -9.05 22.57 -27.19
C THR A 263 -8.70 22.98 -25.76
N GLN A 264 -9.47 22.50 -24.78
CA GLN A 264 -9.26 22.74 -23.35
C GLN A 264 -7.95 22.08 -22.90
N LEU A 265 -7.74 20.81 -23.27
CA LEU A 265 -6.50 20.08 -23.00
C LEU A 265 -5.27 20.79 -23.57
N GLN A 266 -5.31 21.20 -24.85
CA GLN A 266 -4.20 21.91 -25.49
C GLN A 266 -3.88 23.24 -24.79
N ALA A 267 -4.92 24.01 -24.44
CA ALA A 267 -4.75 25.27 -23.72
C ALA A 267 -4.13 25.04 -22.33
N ALA A 268 -4.59 24.01 -21.61
CA ALA A 268 -4.04 23.66 -20.31
C ALA A 268 -2.59 23.15 -20.42
N CYS A 269 -2.26 22.32 -21.41
CA CYS A 269 -0.88 21.86 -21.65
C CYS A 269 0.09 22.94 -22.13
N ALA A 270 -0.43 24.05 -22.67
CA ALA A 270 0.39 25.24 -22.95
C ALA A 270 0.78 25.98 -21.66
N ARG A 271 -0.05 25.89 -20.61
CA ARG A 271 0.20 26.51 -19.29
C ARG A 271 0.93 25.57 -18.32
N ARG A 272 0.61 24.28 -18.34
CA ARG A 272 1.17 23.22 -17.47
C ARG A 272 2.12 22.32 -18.25
N VAL A 273 3.21 22.90 -18.75
CA VAL A 273 4.12 22.22 -19.69
C VAL A 273 4.80 20.99 -19.12
N ASP A 274 4.91 20.91 -17.79
CA ASP A 274 5.57 19.83 -17.05
C ASP A 274 4.58 18.80 -16.47
N ASP A 275 3.26 18.97 -16.69
CA ASP A 275 2.28 17.96 -16.26
C ASP A 275 2.59 16.61 -16.95
N PRO A 276 2.58 15.47 -16.23
CA PRO A 276 2.86 14.16 -16.80
C PRO A 276 2.03 13.83 -18.03
N VAL A 277 0.76 14.26 -18.07
CA VAL A 277 -0.15 14.06 -19.21
C VAL A 277 0.37 14.81 -20.43
N CYS A 278 0.72 16.08 -20.26
CA CYS A 278 1.23 16.93 -21.34
C CYS A 278 2.59 16.44 -21.86
N THR A 279 3.45 15.96 -20.96
CA THR A 279 4.71 15.34 -21.31
C THR A 279 4.50 14.06 -22.13
N ALA A 280 3.56 13.20 -21.72
CA ALA A 280 3.22 11.99 -22.44
C ALA A 280 2.67 12.27 -23.85
N LEU A 281 1.81 13.29 -24.00
CA LEU A 281 1.24 13.68 -25.29
C LEU A 281 2.27 14.22 -26.31
N ARG A 282 3.40 14.77 -25.84
CA ARG A 282 4.50 15.23 -26.69
C ARG A 282 5.40 14.10 -27.15
N LYS A 283 5.44 12.98 -26.43
CA LYS A 283 6.23 11.82 -26.83
C LYS A 283 5.60 11.24 -28.10
N PRO A 284 6.39 10.91 -29.14
CA PRO A 284 5.88 10.19 -30.30
C PRO A 284 5.14 8.95 -29.81
N ARG A 285 3.87 8.80 -30.21
CA ARG A 285 3.08 7.62 -29.85
C ARG A 285 3.72 6.43 -30.55
N THR A 286 4.58 5.71 -29.82
CA THR A 286 4.97 4.37 -30.23
C THR A 286 3.67 3.58 -30.33
N PRO A 287 3.36 2.94 -31.47
CA PRO A 287 2.21 2.05 -31.55
C PRO A 287 2.28 1.12 -30.35
N PRO A 288 1.18 0.95 -29.58
CA PRO A 288 1.18 -0.07 -28.56
C PRO A 288 1.66 -1.36 -29.22
N ALA A 289 2.65 -2.00 -28.62
CA ALA A 289 3.01 -3.34 -29.03
C ALA A 289 1.69 -4.15 -29.02
N PRO A 290 1.40 -4.94 -30.06
CA PRO A 290 0.11 -5.61 -30.20
C PRO A 290 -0.26 -6.28 -28.87
N ASP A 291 -1.41 -5.86 -28.33
CA ASP A 291 -1.84 -6.09 -26.94
C ASP A 291 -1.43 -7.45 -26.38
N GLU A 292 -0.58 -7.44 -25.36
CA GLU A 292 -0.31 -8.60 -24.50
C GLU A 292 -1.46 -8.91 -23.52
N ALA A 293 -2.64 -8.30 -23.70
CA ALA A 293 -3.87 -8.66 -23.00
C ALA A 293 -4.56 -9.90 -23.62
N SER A 294 -3.78 -10.86 -24.11
CA SER A 294 -4.30 -12.18 -24.49
C SER A 294 -4.26 -13.06 -23.25
N ALA A 295 -5.37 -13.77 -22.96
CA ALA A 295 -5.41 -14.83 -21.95
C ALA A 295 -4.10 -15.63 -22.01
N PRO A 296 -3.47 -15.95 -20.86
CA PRO A 296 -2.13 -16.50 -20.83
C PRO A 296 -2.07 -17.69 -21.79
N LYS A 297 -1.19 -17.57 -22.79
CA LYS A 297 -1.07 -18.57 -23.86
C LYS A 297 -0.96 -19.96 -23.19
N PRO A 298 -1.57 -21.04 -23.73
CA PRO A 298 -1.53 -22.36 -23.10
C PRO A 298 -0.12 -22.85 -22.69
N ALA A 299 0.92 -22.41 -23.43
CA ALA A 299 2.32 -22.65 -23.08
C ALA A 299 2.77 -21.99 -21.76
N ALA A 300 2.28 -20.79 -21.45
CA ALA A 300 2.55 -20.10 -20.18
C ALA A 300 1.92 -20.86 -19.01
N LEU A 301 0.68 -21.34 -19.16
CA LEU A 301 0.01 -22.13 -18.12
C LEU A 301 0.76 -23.44 -17.79
N ALA A 302 1.30 -24.11 -18.81
CA ALA A 302 2.11 -25.31 -18.61
C ALA A 302 3.42 -25.00 -17.85
N GLN A 303 4.05 -23.85 -18.12
CA GLN A 303 5.25 -23.41 -17.40
C GLN A 303 4.94 -23.07 -15.94
N VAL A 304 3.83 -22.38 -15.67
CA VAL A 304 3.37 -22.09 -14.29
C VAL A 304 3.14 -23.40 -13.52
N ARG A 305 2.44 -24.38 -14.11
CA ARG A 305 2.23 -25.70 -13.48
C ARG A 305 3.56 -26.42 -13.19
N ALA A 306 4.47 -26.43 -14.15
CA ALA A 306 5.79 -27.03 -13.94
C ALA A 306 6.56 -26.32 -12.81
N ARG A 307 6.42 -24.99 -12.67
CA ARG A 307 7.02 -24.22 -11.58
C ARG A 307 6.39 -24.56 -10.23
N ILE A 308 5.06 -24.66 -10.17
CA ILE A 308 4.32 -25.12 -8.98
C ILE A 308 4.83 -26.48 -8.53
N ASP A 309 4.87 -27.47 -9.43
CA ASP A 309 5.33 -28.83 -9.13
C ASP A 309 6.78 -28.83 -8.64
N GLN A 310 7.64 -28.03 -9.27
CA GLN A 310 9.04 -27.89 -8.87
C GLN A 310 9.16 -27.34 -7.44
N LEU A 311 8.53 -26.20 -7.14
CA LEU A 311 8.61 -25.57 -5.83
C LEU A 311 7.99 -26.42 -4.73
N GLN A 312 6.86 -27.08 -5.01
CA GLN A 312 6.26 -28.05 -4.09
C GLN A 312 7.22 -29.20 -3.79
N GLY A 313 7.91 -29.72 -4.83
CA GLY A 313 8.94 -30.75 -4.69
C GLY A 313 10.17 -30.31 -3.87
N LEU A 314 10.43 -29.00 -3.74
CA LEU A 314 11.47 -28.46 -2.85
C LEU A 314 11.01 -28.33 -1.40
N GLY A 315 9.71 -28.43 -1.12
CA GLY A 315 9.13 -28.31 0.23
C GLY A 315 8.26 -27.07 0.45
N PHE A 316 8.01 -26.25 -0.58
CA PHE A 316 7.01 -25.17 -0.51
C PHE A 316 5.60 -25.76 -0.70
N VAL A 317 5.09 -26.47 0.29
CA VAL A 317 3.88 -27.29 0.18
C VAL A 317 2.65 -26.53 -0.32
N ARG A 318 2.46 -25.27 0.10
CA ARG A 318 1.33 -24.43 -0.35
C ARG A 318 1.38 -24.07 -1.84
N ALA A 319 2.52 -24.20 -2.51
CA ALA A 319 2.60 -23.96 -3.95
C ALA A 319 1.65 -24.88 -4.73
N GLY A 320 1.45 -26.12 -4.25
CA GLY A 320 0.52 -27.07 -4.87
C GLY A 320 -0.98 -26.72 -4.73
N GLU A 321 -1.32 -25.71 -3.93
CA GLU A 321 -2.70 -25.22 -3.73
C GLU A 321 -3.04 -24.04 -4.66
N VAL A 322 -2.04 -23.48 -5.35
CA VAL A 322 -2.20 -22.30 -6.21
C VAL A 322 -2.95 -22.68 -7.48
N ASP A 323 -3.97 -21.88 -7.83
CA ASP A 323 -4.57 -21.95 -9.16
C ASP A 323 -3.62 -21.34 -10.19
N PRO A 324 -3.07 -22.13 -11.13
CA PRO A 324 -2.10 -21.64 -12.11
C PRO A 324 -2.68 -20.58 -13.06
N THR A 325 -4.01 -20.41 -13.13
CA THR A 325 -4.65 -19.37 -13.93
C THR A 325 -4.62 -17.99 -13.28
N GLN A 326 -4.30 -17.93 -11.99
CA GLN A 326 -4.26 -16.71 -11.18
C GLN A 326 -2.82 -16.22 -10.93
N VAL A 327 -1.82 -16.86 -11.53
CA VAL A 327 -0.40 -16.47 -11.37
C VAL A 327 0.03 -15.65 -12.57
N GLU A 328 0.61 -14.48 -12.31
CA GLU A 328 1.04 -13.52 -13.33
C GLU A 328 2.26 -14.00 -14.16
N GLY A 329 3.09 -14.87 -13.58
CA GLY A 329 4.35 -15.34 -14.18
C GLY A 329 4.71 -16.79 -13.83
N ALA A 330 5.61 -17.38 -14.62
CA ALA A 330 6.14 -18.73 -14.40
C ALA A 330 7.52 -18.76 -13.71
N ASP A 331 8.03 -17.59 -13.33
CA ASP A 331 9.18 -17.46 -12.44
C ASP A 331 8.80 -17.94 -11.01
N ALA A 332 9.82 -18.17 -10.19
CA ALA A 332 9.61 -18.72 -8.85
C ALA A 332 8.95 -17.71 -7.90
N GLU A 333 9.22 -16.42 -8.08
CA GLU A 333 8.76 -15.34 -7.21
C GLU A 333 7.24 -15.19 -7.31
N ALA A 334 6.71 -15.12 -8.53
CA ALA A 334 5.27 -15.04 -8.79
C ALA A 334 4.50 -16.24 -8.18
N VAL A 335 5.01 -17.46 -8.36
CA VAL A 335 4.38 -18.67 -7.79
C VAL A 335 4.48 -18.67 -6.26
N LEU A 336 5.62 -18.28 -5.68
CA LEU A 336 5.76 -18.19 -4.23
C LEU A 336 4.87 -17.10 -3.62
N GLN A 337 4.69 -15.97 -4.29
CA GLN A 337 3.78 -14.90 -3.86
C GLN A 337 2.34 -15.39 -3.88
N ALA A 338 1.90 -16.02 -4.97
CA ALA A 338 0.57 -16.64 -5.06
C ALA A 338 0.34 -17.73 -4.00
N ALA A 339 1.38 -18.48 -3.63
CA ALA A 339 1.36 -19.48 -2.56
C ALA A 339 1.46 -18.89 -1.14
N GLY A 340 1.57 -17.57 -1.02
CA GLY A 340 1.76 -16.84 0.23
C GLY A 340 3.09 -17.14 0.93
N TYR A 341 4.14 -17.49 0.19
CA TYR A 341 5.52 -17.65 0.67
C TYR A 341 6.42 -16.46 0.35
N ALA A 342 5.99 -15.57 -0.55
CA ALA A 342 6.69 -14.32 -0.84
C ALA A 342 5.79 -13.11 -0.63
N HIS A 343 6.39 -11.99 -0.25
CA HIS A 343 5.74 -10.69 -0.16
C HIS A 343 6.62 -9.64 -0.84
N TRP A 344 6.06 -8.97 -1.85
CA TRP A 344 6.66 -7.82 -2.51
C TRP A 344 6.10 -6.54 -1.89
N PHE A 345 6.95 -5.57 -1.59
CA PHE A 345 6.56 -4.28 -1.04
C PHE A 345 7.59 -3.20 -1.38
N ASP A 346 7.15 -1.94 -1.38
CA ASP A 346 8.06 -0.79 -1.41
C ASP A 346 8.69 -0.58 -0.02
N VAL A 347 10.01 -0.37 0.04
CA VAL A 347 10.70 -0.10 1.30
C VAL A 347 10.44 1.33 1.77
N GLU A 348 10.10 2.24 0.84
CA GLU A 348 9.58 3.57 1.14
C GLU A 348 8.09 3.48 1.51
N THR A 349 7.74 4.06 2.65
CA THR A 349 6.37 4.06 3.17
C THR A 349 5.62 5.36 2.86
N GLY A 350 6.35 6.45 2.60
CA GLY A 350 5.80 7.78 2.36
C GLY A 350 5.02 8.38 3.54
N GLN A 351 5.18 7.82 4.75
CA GLN A 351 4.43 8.24 5.93
C GLN A 351 5.27 8.12 7.20
N PHE A 352 4.89 8.88 8.23
CA PHE A 352 5.35 8.69 9.59
C PHE A 352 4.14 8.52 10.51
N PRO A 353 4.13 7.53 11.41
CA PRO A 353 5.10 6.43 11.52
C PRO A 353 5.01 5.39 10.40
N ASN A 354 6.11 4.67 10.18
CA ASN A 354 6.31 3.83 8.99
C ASN A 354 5.43 2.56 8.97
N ALA A 355 4.81 2.19 10.10
CA ALA A 355 3.97 0.99 10.24
C ALA A 355 4.76 -0.33 10.07
N HIS A 356 5.96 -0.42 10.65
CA HIS A 356 6.76 -1.66 10.70
C HIS A 356 5.97 -2.86 11.25
N ASP A 357 4.98 -2.62 12.10
CA ASP A 357 4.14 -3.66 12.66
C ASP A 357 3.14 -4.27 11.66
N SER A 358 2.71 -3.52 10.64
CA SER A 358 1.99 -4.07 9.48
C SER A 358 2.91 -5.00 8.69
N LEU A 359 4.12 -4.54 8.34
CA LEU A 359 5.10 -5.36 7.62
C LEU A 359 5.46 -6.63 8.41
N LEU A 360 5.66 -6.53 9.73
CA LEU A 360 5.89 -7.69 10.60
C LEU A 360 4.75 -8.73 10.51
N ARG A 361 3.49 -8.29 10.45
CA ARG A 361 2.32 -9.18 10.30
C ARG A 361 2.29 -9.84 8.92
N GLU A 362 2.55 -9.09 7.87
CA GLU A 362 2.58 -9.58 6.48
C GLU A 362 3.68 -10.63 6.31
N LEU A 363 4.90 -10.35 6.79
CA LEU A 363 6.01 -11.30 6.74
C LEU A 363 5.80 -12.50 7.68
N ALA A 364 5.18 -12.33 8.85
CA ALA A 364 4.83 -13.45 9.72
C ALA A 364 3.83 -14.42 9.05
N ALA A 365 2.97 -13.92 8.16
CA ALA A 365 2.02 -14.75 7.42
C ALA A 365 2.70 -15.71 6.41
N LEU A 366 3.94 -15.41 5.98
CA LEU A 366 4.70 -16.24 5.05
C LEU A 366 5.11 -17.58 5.64
N VAL A 367 5.35 -17.64 6.96
CA VAL A 367 5.84 -18.84 7.67
C VAL A 367 4.74 -19.54 8.47
N ARG A 368 3.47 -19.34 8.12
CA ARG A 368 2.37 -20.02 8.81
C ARG A 368 2.52 -21.54 8.77
N PRO A 369 2.25 -22.25 9.90
CA PRO A 369 1.66 -21.73 11.13
C PRO A 369 2.67 -21.26 12.20
N SER A 370 3.98 -21.23 11.91
CA SER A 370 5.05 -21.03 12.91
C SER A 370 4.90 -19.77 13.76
N LEU A 371 4.39 -18.67 13.18
CA LEU A 371 4.16 -17.40 13.87
C LEU A 371 2.68 -17.06 14.11
N ASN A 372 1.78 -18.04 14.03
CA ASN A 372 0.38 -17.82 14.39
C ASN A 372 0.25 -17.35 15.86
N GLY A 373 -0.66 -16.40 16.08
CA GLY A 373 -0.96 -15.86 17.42
C GLY A 373 0.08 -14.88 17.98
N VAL A 374 1.15 -14.56 17.24
CA VAL A 374 2.06 -13.48 17.62
C VAL A 374 1.40 -12.14 17.34
N VAL A 375 1.53 -11.20 18.27
CA VAL A 375 1.03 -9.83 18.13
C VAL A 375 2.21 -8.88 18.00
N PHE A 376 2.18 -8.00 17.00
CA PHE A 376 3.26 -7.05 16.72
C PHE A 376 2.83 -5.61 17.00
N GLU A 377 3.79 -4.77 17.35
CA GLU A 377 3.61 -3.34 17.58
C GLU A 377 4.85 -2.55 17.21
N GLU A 378 4.60 -1.38 16.63
CA GLU A 378 5.59 -0.34 16.43
C GLU A 378 5.33 0.74 17.48
N ILE A 379 6.41 1.15 18.14
CA ILE A 379 6.43 2.29 19.04
C ILE A 379 7.33 3.34 18.40
N ALA A 380 6.70 4.34 17.78
CA ALA A 380 7.38 5.47 17.16
C ALA A 380 8.07 6.37 18.20
N PRO A 381 9.17 7.06 17.81
CA PRO A 381 9.80 8.11 18.60
C PRO A 381 8.83 9.29 18.82
N ALA A 382 9.14 10.15 19.78
CA ALA A 382 8.29 11.31 20.10
C ALA A 382 8.56 12.53 19.20
N ASP A 383 9.72 12.60 18.57
CA ASP A 383 10.28 13.78 17.91
C ASP A 383 10.71 13.53 16.45
N ASP A 384 10.14 12.52 15.78
CA ASP A 384 10.41 12.12 14.39
C ASP A 384 11.89 11.82 14.04
N GLU A 385 12.81 11.97 14.98
CA GLU A 385 14.26 11.79 14.81
C GLU A 385 14.81 10.59 15.61
N GLY A 386 14.14 10.17 16.68
CA GLY A 386 14.55 9.02 17.50
C GLY A 386 14.31 7.65 16.83
N PRO A 387 14.92 6.56 17.32
CA PRO A 387 14.68 5.22 16.79
C PRO A 387 13.28 4.70 17.13
N TYR A 388 12.79 3.79 16.31
CA TYR A 388 11.61 3.00 16.59
C TYR A 388 11.91 1.88 17.57
N GLN A 389 10.91 1.47 18.34
CA GLN A 389 10.94 0.24 19.11
C GLN A 389 9.92 -0.74 18.52
N LEU A 390 10.41 -1.85 17.97
CA LEU A 390 9.58 -2.95 17.48
C LEU A 390 9.35 -3.94 18.62
N VAL A 391 8.09 -4.32 18.83
CA VAL A 391 7.67 -5.22 19.91
C VAL A 391 6.88 -6.39 19.34
N ALA A 392 7.16 -7.59 19.84
CA ALA A 392 6.31 -8.75 19.60
C ALA A 392 5.91 -9.42 20.92
N TYR A 393 4.64 -9.80 21.02
CA TYR A 393 4.07 -10.54 22.15
C TYR A 393 3.77 -11.96 21.69
N ALA A 394 4.45 -12.95 22.28
CA ALA A 394 4.29 -14.36 21.91
C ALA A 394 4.49 -15.25 23.13
N ASP A 395 3.57 -16.19 23.34
CA ASP A 395 3.70 -17.28 24.33
C ASP A 395 3.99 -16.79 25.77
N GLY A 396 3.40 -15.64 26.16
CA GLY A 396 3.61 -15.01 27.47
C GLY A 396 4.95 -14.28 27.64
N MET A 397 5.63 -14.03 26.53
CA MET A 397 6.90 -13.32 26.45
C MET A 397 6.76 -12.07 25.58
N ILE A 398 7.58 -11.07 25.88
CA ILE A 398 7.71 -9.83 25.12
C ILE A 398 9.11 -9.78 24.52
N TYR A 399 9.18 -9.65 23.20
CA TYR A 399 10.39 -9.53 22.41
C TYR A 399 10.51 -8.10 21.93
N ARG A 400 11.68 -7.48 22.07
CA ARG A 400 11.91 -6.09 21.69
C ARG A 400 13.22 -5.92 20.93
N THR A 401 13.15 -5.24 19.79
CA THR A 401 14.32 -4.76 19.05
C THR A 401 14.17 -3.30 18.68
N ARG A 402 15.30 -2.61 18.61
CA ARG A 402 15.38 -1.26 18.06
C ARG A 402 15.36 -1.35 16.53
N ALA A 403 14.64 -0.43 15.90
CA ALA A 403 14.72 -0.14 14.47
C ALA A 403 15.26 1.28 14.32
N GLU A 404 16.26 1.46 13.48
CA GLU A 404 16.79 2.79 13.18
C GLU A 404 15.74 3.61 12.46
N ASN A 405 15.75 4.91 12.71
CA ASN A 405 14.86 5.83 12.02
C ASN A 405 15.51 6.25 10.71
N GLN A 406 14.98 5.71 9.62
CA GLN A 406 15.47 5.93 8.27
C GLN A 406 14.63 6.97 7.51
N GLY A 407 13.85 7.79 8.22
CA GLY A 407 12.81 8.64 7.65
C GLY A 407 11.53 7.85 7.46
N ASP A 408 10.92 7.98 6.29
CA ASP A 408 9.75 7.24 5.83
C ASP A 408 10.10 5.86 5.24
N TRP A 409 11.27 5.29 5.57
CA TRP A 409 11.73 3.99 5.07
C TRP A 409 11.68 2.92 6.17
N TYR A 410 11.35 1.68 5.83
CA TYR A 410 11.43 0.57 6.78
C TYR A 410 12.88 0.21 7.11
N ASP A 411 13.20 0.02 8.39
CA ASP A 411 14.37 -0.76 8.82
C ASP A 411 14.03 -2.26 8.70
N VAL A 412 14.15 -2.77 7.47
CA VAL A 412 13.85 -4.17 7.15
C VAL A 412 14.75 -5.14 7.93
N ASP A 413 15.99 -4.76 8.21
CA ASP A 413 16.91 -5.58 9.00
C ASP A 413 16.40 -5.80 10.43
N ALA A 414 15.90 -4.74 11.09
CA ALA A 414 15.29 -4.86 12.42
C ALA A 414 14.02 -5.73 12.39
N VAL A 415 13.20 -5.60 11.34
CA VAL A 415 12.00 -6.43 11.14
C VAL A 415 12.37 -7.92 11.02
N LEU A 416 13.29 -8.27 10.11
CA LEU A 416 13.72 -9.65 9.90
C LEU A 416 14.41 -10.24 11.14
N ARG A 417 15.20 -9.43 11.86
CA ARG A 417 15.85 -9.84 13.11
C ARG A 417 14.84 -10.22 14.20
N LEU A 418 13.75 -9.44 14.35
CA LEU A 418 12.70 -9.75 15.31
C LEU A 418 11.96 -11.05 14.95
N LEU A 419 11.63 -11.22 13.66
CA LEU A 419 10.95 -12.42 13.17
C LEU A 419 11.80 -13.68 13.33
N ASP A 420 13.10 -13.61 13.02
CA ASP A 420 14.01 -14.75 13.20
C ASP A 420 14.15 -15.12 14.69
N ALA A 421 14.24 -14.14 15.59
CA ALA A 421 14.27 -14.40 17.04
C ALA A 421 13.02 -15.14 17.52
N LEU A 422 11.84 -14.81 17.00
CA LEU A 422 10.58 -15.51 17.30
C LEU A 422 10.58 -16.95 16.75
N LEU A 423 11.05 -17.15 15.51
CA LEU A 423 11.17 -18.48 14.92
C LEU A 423 12.15 -19.37 15.70
N GLN A 424 13.27 -18.80 16.14
CA GLN A 424 14.22 -19.49 17.00
C GLN A 424 13.61 -19.86 18.36
N ALA A 425 12.89 -18.93 19.00
CA ALA A 425 12.21 -19.19 20.28
C ALA A 425 11.18 -20.33 20.17
N ARG A 426 10.47 -20.41 19.05
CA ARG A 426 9.52 -21.49 18.73
C ARG A 426 10.17 -22.73 18.11
N LYS A 427 11.50 -22.76 17.99
CA LYS A 427 12.28 -23.87 17.39
C LYS A 427 11.82 -24.24 15.97
N SER A 428 11.30 -23.26 15.23
CA SER A 428 10.86 -23.46 13.86
C SER A 428 12.06 -23.64 12.92
N GLN A 429 11.86 -24.46 11.88
CA GLN A 429 12.80 -24.63 10.78
C GLN A 429 12.57 -23.62 9.66
N ASP A 430 11.56 -22.76 9.76
CA ASP A 430 11.29 -21.73 8.78
C ASP A 430 12.33 -20.61 8.87
N ARG A 431 12.62 -19.97 7.74
CA ARG A 431 13.54 -18.83 7.64
C ARG A 431 12.99 -17.81 6.65
N TYR A 432 13.57 -16.62 6.70
CA TYR A 432 13.35 -15.55 5.74
C TYR A 432 14.56 -15.38 4.83
N LEU A 433 14.30 -14.99 3.59
CA LEU A 433 15.28 -14.64 2.58
C LEU A 433 14.80 -13.39 1.85
N ALA A 434 15.57 -12.31 1.91
CA ALA A 434 15.38 -11.16 1.03
C ALA A 434 15.92 -11.47 -0.37
N LEU A 435 15.21 -11.02 -1.41
CA LEU A 435 15.61 -11.14 -2.80
C LEU A 435 15.98 -9.78 -3.37
N GLU A 436 16.86 -9.78 -4.37
CA GLU A 436 17.27 -8.57 -5.10
C GLU A 436 16.20 -8.19 -6.13
N THR A 437 15.72 -6.94 -6.11
CA THR A 437 14.81 -6.39 -7.13
C THR A 437 15.50 -5.37 -8.05
N GLY A 438 16.59 -4.75 -7.59
CA GLY A 438 17.37 -3.74 -8.33
C GLY A 438 16.80 -2.32 -8.26
N ASP A 439 15.83 -2.08 -7.39
CA ASP A 439 15.16 -0.79 -7.18
C ASP A 439 14.81 -0.56 -5.69
N GLN A 440 13.90 0.37 -5.39
CA GLN A 440 13.48 0.70 -4.02
C GLN A 440 12.54 -0.33 -3.38
N THR A 441 12.15 -1.37 -4.12
CA THR A 441 11.25 -2.41 -3.64
C THR A 441 12.02 -3.59 -3.06
N LEU A 442 11.32 -4.48 -2.36
CA LEU A 442 11.91 -5.70 -1.85
C LEU A 442 10.93 -6.87 -1.95
N ILE A 443 11.45 -8.05 -2.26
CA ILE A 443 10.73 -9.31 -2.08
C ILE A 443 11.34 -10.07 -0.91
N VAL A 444 10.50 -10.44 0.06
CA VAL A 444 10.90 -11.35 1.14
C VAL A 444 10.20 -12.69 0.97
N VAL A 445 10.98 -13.76 0.91
CA VAL A 445 10.50 -15.14 0.93
C VAL A 445 10.60 -15.70 2.35
N GLY A 446 9.50 -16.22 2.89
CA GLY A 446 9.47 -16.98 4.13
C GLY A 446 9.11 -18.44 3.86
N GLY A 447 9.72 -19.40 4.55
CA GLY A 447 9.35 -20.82 4.43
C GLY A 447 10.39 -21.77 5.01
N PRO A 448 10.24 -23.10 4.84
CA PRO A 448 11.17 -24.08 5.39
C PRO A 448 12.59 -23.82 4.89
N ARG A 449 13.57 -23.73 5.80
CA ARG A 449 14.97 -23.47 5.45
C ARG A 449 15.50 -24.40 4.35
N ALA A 450 15.19 -25.69 4.45
CA ALA A 450 15.64 -26.68 3.48
C ALA A 450 15.11 -26.40 2.06
N ALA A 451 13.89 -25.87 1.93
CA ALA A 451 13.28 -25.51 0.65
C ALA A 451 13.94 -24.26 0.06
N ILE A 452 14.16 -23.23 0.88
CA ILE A 452 14.89 -22.01 0.48
C ILE A 452 16.31 -22.37 0.01
N ASP A 453 17.05 -23.15 0.80
CA ASP A 453 18.41 -23.59 0.46
C ASP A 453 18.43 -24.40 -0.86
N ALA A 454 17.40 -25.22 -1.10
CA ALA A 454 17.28 -25.98 -2.34
C ALA A 454 16.97 -25.09 -3.55
N ALA A 455 16.09 -24.10 -3.39
CA ALA A 455 15.75 -23.13 -4.43
C ALA A 455 16.96 -22.28 -4.84
N LEU A 456 17.76 -21.82 -3.86
CA LEU A 456 19.03 -21.11 -4.10
C LEU A 456 20.03 -21.99 -4.88
N ARG A 457 20.21 -23.26 -4.49
CA ARG A 457 21.09 -24.19 -5.23
C ARG A 457 20.64 -24.42 -6.68
N GLN A 458 19.33 -24.38 -6.92
CA GLN A 458 18.74 -24.49 -8.25
C GLN A 458 18.68 -23.16 -9.01
N LYS A 459 19.18 -22.06 -8.42
CA LYS A 459 19.12 -20.70 -8.98
C LYS A 459 17.70 -20.26 -9.32
N LEU A 460 16.73 -20.71 -8.53
CA LEU A 460 15.35 -20.26 -8.62
C LEU A 460 15.13 -18.94 -7.91
N LEU A 461 15.99 -18.64 -6.93
CA LEU A 461 15.97 -17.42 -6.13
C LEU A 461 17.36 -16.81 -6.15
N THR A 462 17.44 -15.48 -6.13
CA THR A 462 18.68 -14.72 -6.01
C THR A 462 18.65 -13.97 -4.67
N PRO A 463 19.59 -14.23 -3.76
CA PRO A 463 19.62 -13.54 -2.48
C PRO A 463 19.93 -12.05 -2.67
N GLY A 464 19.18 -11.19 -2.00
CA GLY A 464 19.43 -9.74 -1.93
C GLY A 464 19.95 -9.31 -0.56
N ASP A 465 20.34 -8.03 -0.47
CA ASP A 465 20.64 -7.33 0.77
C ASP A 465 19.44 -6.43 1.12
N PRO A 466 18.75 -6.65 2.27
CA PRO A 466 17.63 -5.82 2.69
C PRO A 466 17.94 -4.31 2.72
N ALA A 467 19.18 -3.94 3.06
CA ALA A 467 19.61 -2.55 3.13
C ALA A 467 19.91 -1.94 1.75
N GLU A 468 20.07 -2.75 0.70
CA GLU A 468 20.38 -2.24 -0.63
C GLU A 468 19.18 -1.54 -1.28
N ALA A 469 17.95 -2.04 -1.06
CA ALA A 469 16.74 -1.39 -1.59
C ALA A 469 16.58 0.04 -1.03
N GLU A 470 16.78 0.22 0.28
CA GLU A 470 16.81 1.54 0.93
C GLU A 470 17.90 2.44 0.34
N ARG A 471 19.14 1.93 0.22
CA ARG A 471 20.26 2.70 -0.34
C ARG A 471 20.01 3.10 -1.79
N ALA A 472 19.48 2.19 -2.60
CA ALA A 472 19.19 2.40 -4.01
C ALA A 472 18.09 3.46 -4.20
N GLY A 473 17.01 3.38 -3.43
CA GLY A 473 15.93 4.37 -3.42
C GLY A 473 16.43 5.78 -3.06
N LYS A 474 17.13 5.92 -1.92
CA LYS A 474 17.70 7.21 -1.48
C LYS A 474 18.71 7.80 -2.46
N ALA A 475 19.50 6.94 -3.11
CA ALA A 475 20.44 7.37 -4.15
C ALA A 475 19.69 7.91 -5.39
N PHE A 476 18.61 7.26 -5.80
CA PHE A 476 17.76 7.71 -6.89
C PHE A 476 17.09 9.07 -6.59
N GLU A 477 16.50 9.24 -5.40
CA GLU A 477 15.93 10.52 -4.96
C GLU A 477 16.97 11.65 -4.98
N THR A 478 18.16 11.38 -4.45
CA THR A 478 19.27 12.34 -4.45
C THR A 478 19.61 12.76 -5.87
N GLN A 479 19.67 11.80 -6.81
CA GLN A 479 19.92 12.07 -8.22
C GLN A 479 18.80 12.94 -8.84
N VAL A 480 17.54 12.64 -8.57
CA VAL A 480 16.39 13.41 -9.05
C VAL A 480 16.41 14.84 -8.50
N LEU A 481 16.65 15.02 -7.20
CA LEU A 481 16.75 16.34 -6.57
C LEU A 481 17.90 17.17 -7.15
N GLN A 482 19.04 16.56 -7.45
CA GLN A 482 20.16 17.24 -8.11
C GLN A 482 19.80 17.67 -9.54
N GLN A 483 19.08 16.83 -10.29
CA GLN A 483 18.59 17.19 -11.63
C GLN A 483 17.57 18.34 -11.58
N LEU A 484 16.67 18.37 -10.59
CA LEU A 484 15.70 19.46 -10.44
C LEU A 484 16.36 20.77 -10.04
N ARG A 485 17.34 20.72 -9.12
CA ARG A 485 18.13 21.90 -8.72
C ARG A 485 18.93 22.47 -9.89
N SER A 486 19.55 21.62 -10.69
CA SER A 486 20.32 22.08 -11.87
C SER A 486 19.43 22.69 -12.96
N LYS A 487 18.17 22.25 -13.09
CA LYS A 487 17.19 22.86 -14.00
C LYS A 487 16.62 24.20 -13.50
N SER A 488 16.50 24.38 -12.18
CA SER A 488 15.92 25.59 -11.57
C SER A 488 16.92 26.74 -11.41
N GLY A 489 18.22 26.47 -11.56
CA GLY A 489 19.30 27.46 -11.43
C GLY A 489 19.73 28.13 -12.75
N ASN A 490 19.09 27.79 -13.87
CA ASN A 490 19.19 28.48 -15.16
C ASN A 490 17.88 29.20 -15.44
#